data_AF-A0A0M2GXN8-F1
#
_entry.id   AF-A0A0M2GXN8-F1
#
_cell.length_a   1.000
_cell.length_b   1.000
_cell.length_c   1.000
_cell.angle_alpha   90.00
_cell.angle_beta   90.00
_cell.angle_gamma   90.00
#
_symmetry.space_group_name_H-M   'P 1'
#
loop_
_entity.id
_entity.type
_entity.pdbx_description
1 polymer ?
#
loop_
_entity_poly.entity_id
_entity_poly.type
_entity_poly.pdbx_seq_one_letter_code
_entity_poly.pdbx_strand_id
1 'polypeptide(L)'
;MLAVSPLYFVLLVVTNVGVLASNGIGMFEDITRAQMDALGFGWVLVSTFYPLAFILGGVGVILCAVSLTGLPGARGWSWSAATAAALAVVLHLPIAPLRIAAMGFTEDRLGDNAAYVLWDPVGYIANYIIIASTILLCVAVFVGTAHKRAGMVIGGLTAVYLVAGLAQLPLPPFVISFLWAALGIVWLRGIRVDRPQP
;
A
#
# COMPACT_ATOMS: atom_id res chain seq x y z
N MET A 1 5.15 7.89 13.78
CA MET A 1 4.64 9.14 13.15
C MET A 1 5.21 9.36 11.74
N LEU A 2 6.48 9.04 11.45
CA LEU A 2 7.03 9.12 10.08
C LEU A 2 6.38 8.16 9.07
N ALA A 3 5.92 6.98 9.51
CA ALA A 3 5.32 5.95 8.65
C ALA A 3 4.01 6.37 7.94
N VAL A 4 3.42 7.51 8.30
CA VAL A 4 2.19 8.04 7.68
C VAL A 4 2.39 9.50 7.23
N SER A 5 3.64 9.91 7.03
CA SER A 5 3.95 11.29 6.62
C SER A 5 3.50 11.54 5.17
N PRO A 6 2.71 12.60 4.91
CA PRO A 6 2.34 13.01 3.56
C PRO A 6 3.55 13.24 2.64
N LEU A 7 4.68 13.69 3.20
CA LEU A 7 5.92 13.93 2.44
C LEU A 7 6.50 12.66 1.84
N TYR A 8 6.42 11.54 2.57
CA TYR A 8 6.89 10.25 2.07
C TYR A 8 6.04 9.78 0.88
N PHE A 9 4.73 10.02 0.95
CA PHE A 9 3.81 9.70 -0.15
C PHE A 9 4.01 10.61 -1.36
N VAL A 10 4.26 11.91 -1.16
CA VAL A 10 4.62 12.82 -2.26
C VAL A 10 5.92 12.36 -2.93
N LEU A 11 6.93 11.97 -2.16
CA LEU A 11 8.19 11.42 -2.70
C LEU A 11 7.96 10.14 -3.50
N LEU A 12 7.06 9.24 -3.06
CA LEU A 12 6.67 8.06 -3.81
C LEU A 12 6.09 8.43 -5.18
N VAL A 13 5.12 9.37 -5.22
CA VAL A 13 4.49 9.81 -6.48
C VAL A 13 5.51 10.43 -7.41
N VAL A 14 6.32 11.38 -6.90
CA VAL A 14 7.34 12.08 -7.70
C VAL A 14 8.37 11.10 -8.23
N THR A 15 8.81 10.13 -7.43
CA THR A 15 9.80 9.13 -7.86
C THR A 15 9.19 8.19 -8.92
N ASN A 16 8.01 7.61 -8.67
CA ASN A 16 7.42 6.65 -9.59
C ASN A 16 6.97 7.30 -10.90
N VAL A 17 6.24 8.41 -10.82
CA VAL A 17 5.74 9.12 -12.02
C VAL A 17 6.89 9.81 -12.73
N GLY A 18 7.78 10.48 -12.00
CA GLY A 18 8.91 11.21 -12.59
C GLY A 18 9.91 10.29 -13.29
N VAL A 19 10.31 9.18 -12.66
CA VAL A 19 11.27 8.24 -13.25
C VAL A 19 10.67 7.50 -14.44
N LEU A 20 9.45 6.98 -14.32
CA LEU A 20 8.85 6.18 -15.41
C LEU A 20 8.42 7.06 -16.59
N ALA A 21 7.77 8.21 -16.33
CA ALA A 21 7.30 9.09 -17.40
C ALA A 21 8.46 9.76 -18.16
N SER A 22 9.57 10.10 -17.48
CA SER A 22 10.75 10.69 -18.14
C SER A 22 11.47 9.71 -19.08
N ASN A 23 11.22 8.40 -18.94
CA ASN A 23 11.77 7.37 -19.80
C ASN A 23 10.75 6.85 -20.84
N GLY A 24 9.57 7.49 -20.94
CA GLY A 24 8.52 7.11 -21.89
C GLY A 24 7.91 5.73 -21.63
N ILE A 25 8.05 5.19 -20.41
CA ILE A 25 7.57 3.86 -20.05
C ILE A 25 6.15 3.99 -19.50
N GLY A 26 5.19 3.41 -20.22
CA GLY A 26 3.81 3.30 -19.75
C GLY A 26 3.72 2.41 -18.50
N MET A 27 2.75 2.68 -17.62
CA MET A 27 2.53 1.90 -16.38
C MET A 27 2.17 0.41 -16.63
N PHE A 28 1.91 0.03 -17.88
CA PHE A 28 1.51 -1.31 -18.32
C PHE A 28 2.38 -1.87 -19.45
N GLU A 29 3.49 -1.20 -19.78
CA GLU A 29 4.42 -1.70 -20.79
C GLU A 29 5.42 -2.65 -20.13
N ASP A 30 5.65 -3.79 -20.79
CA ASP A 30 6.72 -4.69 -20.39
C ASP A 30 8.08 -4.05 -20.71
N ILE A 31 9.01 -4.13 -19.76
CA ILE A 31 10.28 -3.40 -19.82
C ILE A 31 11.28 -4.21 -20.64
N THR A 32 11.73 -3.64 -21.75
CA THR A 32 12.83 -4.20 -22.56
C THR A 32 14.18 -3.98 -21.89
N ARG A 33 15.20 -4.75 -22.31
CA ARG A 33 16.58 -4.57 -21.84
C ARG A 33 17.09 -3.14 -21.99
N ALA A 34 16.86 -2.53 -23.16
CA ALA A 34 17.28 -1.15 -23.44
C ALA A 34 16.58 -0.12 -22.53
N GLN A 35 15.30 -0.34 -22.22
CA GLN A 35 14.55 0.51 -21.28
C GLN A 35 15.05 0.33 -19.84
N MET A 36 15.39 -0.90 -19.43
CA MET A 36 15.99 -1.16 -18.11
C MET A 36 17.36 -0.49 -17.97
N ASP A 37 18.18 -0.52 -19.02
CA ASP A 37 19.49 0.15 -19.04
C ASP A 37 19.35 1.68 -18.97
N ALA A 38 18.35 2.24 -19.67
CA ALA A 38 18.02 3.67 -19.60
C ALA A 38 17.51 4.07 -18.20
N LEU A 39 16.68 3.24 -17.57
CA LEU A 39 16.21 3.46 -16.20
C LEU A 39 17.35 3.43 -15.18
N GLY A 40 18.27 2.46 -15.32
CA GLY A 40 19.42 2.29 -14.45
C GLY A 40 19.05 2.38 -12.96
N PHE A 41 19.63 3.35 -12.26
CA PHE A 41 19.36 3.58 -10.83
C PHE A 41 17.92 4.01 -10.53
N GLY A 42 17.21 4.60 -11.50
CA GLY A 42 15.79 4.94 -11.36
C GLY A 42 14.92 3.73 -11.05
N TRP A 43 15.23 2.57 -11.64
CA TRP A 43 14.55 1.32 -11.33
C TRP A 43 14.75 0.89 -9.88
N VAL A 44 15.96 1.04 -9.33
CA VAL A 44 16.26 0.76 -7.91
C VAL A 44 15.40 1.63 -7.00
N LEU A 45 15.30 2.93 -7.31
CA LEU A 45 14.47 3.85 -6.53
C LEU A 45 13.00 3.45 -6.57
N VAL A 46 12.43 3.21 -7.76
CA VAL A 46 11.04 2.77 -7.92
C VAL A 46 10.78 1.45 -7.19
N SER A 47 11.66 0.47 -7.39
CA SER A 47 11.57 -0.87 -6.77
C SER A 47 11.73 -0.86 -5.26
N THR A 48 12.36 0.18 -4.69
CA THR A 48 12.53 0.33 -3.24
C THR A 48 11.39 1.13 -2.61
N PHE A 49 11.07 2.30 -3.18
CA PHE A 49 10.07 3.19 -2.60
C PHE A 49 8.66 2.59 -2.67
N TYR A 50 8.34 1.88 -3.76
CA TYR A 50 7.03 1.22 -3.90
C TYR A 50 6.73 0.28 -2.72
N PRO A 51 7.45 -0.84 -2.50
CA PRO A 51 7.12 -1.76 -1.42
C PRO A 51 7.33 -1.13 -0.03
N LEU A 52 8.28 -0.20 0.13
CA LEU A 52 8.47 0.52 1.38
C LEU A 52 7.21 1.31 1.78
N ALA A 53 6.48 1.88 0.80
CA ALA A 53 5.24 2.59 1.08
C ALA A 53 4.16 1.66 1.62
N PHE A 54 4.02 0.49 1.01
CA PHE A 54 3.09 -0.55 1.47
C PHE A 54 3.46 -1.10 2.84
N ILE A 55 4.75 -1.27 3.12
CA ILE A 55 5.23 -1.69 4.43
C ILE A 55 4.89 -0.64 5.49
N LEU A 56 5.23 0.63 5.24
CA LEU A 56 4.98 1.72 6.20
C LEU A 56 3.47 1.96 6.40
N GLY A 57 2.69 1.97 5.32
CA GLY A 57 1.23 2.05 5.37
C GLY A 57 0.63 0.89 6.15
N GLY A 58 1.09 -0.35 5.89
CA GLY A 58 0.65 -1.54 6.60
C GLY A 58 0.99 -1.53 8.08
N VAL A 59 2.20 -1.09 8.46
CA VAL A 59 2.55 -0.86 9.87
C VAL A 59 1.62 0.18 10.50
N GLY A 60 1.29 1.26 9.78
CA GLY A 60 0.28 2.23 10.20
C GLY A 60 -1.09 1.59 10.49
N VAL A 61 -1.57 0.75 9.57
CA VAL A 61 -2.83 -0.01 9.74
C VAL A 61 -2.77 -0.91 10.97
N ILE A 62 -1.68 -1.66 11.18
CA ILE A 62 -1.51 -2.54 12.34
C ILE A 62 -1.60 -1.74 13.64
N LEU A 63 -0.86 -0.64 13.76
CA LEU A 63 -0.85 0.19 14.96
C LEU A 63 -2.25 0.78 15.25
N CYS A 64 -2.93 1.27 14.21
CA CYS A 64 -4.30 1.78 14.34
C CYS A 64 -5.26 0.67 14.77
N ALA A 65 -5.19 -0.49 14.13
CA ALA A 65 -6.07 -1.62 14.43
C ALA A 65 -5.87 -2.12 15.87
N VAL A 66 -4.62 -2.32 16.31
CA VAL A 66 -4.31 -2.74 17.69
C VAL A 66 -4.88 -1.76 18.71
N SER A 67 -4.81 -0.45 18.44
CA SER A 67 -5.37 0.58 19.35
C SER A 67 -6.89 0.50 19.54
N LEU A 68 -7.61 -0.12 18.60
CA LEU A 68 -9.06 -0.28 18.62
C LEU A 68 -9.53 -1.63 19.20
N THR A 69 -8.61 -2.56 19.50
CA THR A 69 -8.95 -3.92 19.98
C THR A 69 -9.67 -3.94 21.33
N GLY A 70 -9.50 -2.90 22.15
CA GLY A 70 -10.19 -2.74 23.44
C GLY A 70 -11.66 -2.33 23.33
N LEU A 71 -12.15 -2.00 22.14
CA LEU A 71 -13.52 -1.52 21.93
C LEU A 71 -14.45 -2.71 21.63
N PRO A 72 -15.52 -2.94 22.43
CA PRO A 72 -16.35 -4.15 22.35
C PRO A 72 -16.92 -4.46 20.95
N GLY A 73 -17.26 -3.43 20.16
CA GLY A 73 -17.79 -3.60 18.79
C GLY A 73 -16.72 -3.72 17.70
N ALA A 74 -15.48 -3.28 17.94
CA ALA A 74 -14.43 -3.21 16.93
C ALA A 74 -13.39 -4.33 17.03
N ARG A 75 -13.39 -5.10 18.13
CA ARG A 75 -12.33 -6.06 18.45
C ARG A 75 -12.05 -7.07 17.33
N GLY A 76 -13.09 -7.73 16.81
CA GLY A 76 -12.95 -8.73 15.74
C GLY A 76 -12.35 -8.11 14.47
N TRP A 77 -12.96 -7.04 13.99
CA TRP A 77 -12.52 -6.28 12.81
C TRP A 77 -11.09 -5.76 12.95
N SER A 78 -10.73 -5.28 14.13
CA SER A 78 -9.39 -4.79 14.46
C SER A 78 -8.34 -5.89 14.38
N TRP A 79 -8.61 -7.05 14.97
CA TRP A 79 -7.68 -8.19 14.88
C TRP A 79 -7.53 -8.69 13.44
N SER A 80 -8.63 -8.81 12.70
CA SER A 80 -8.58 -9.20 11.29
C SER A 80 -7.78 -8.20 10.45
N ALA A 81 -7.99 -6.89 10.65
CA ALA A 81 -7.23 -5.85 9.98
C ALA A 81 -5.73 -5.93 10.32
N ALA A 82 -5.38 -6.08 11.59
CA ALA A 82 -3.99 -6.19 12.02
C ALA A 82 -3.29 -7.42 11.43
N THR A 83 -3.94 -8.59 11.46
CA THR A 83 -3.38 -9.84 10.93
C THR A 83 -3.22 -9.77 9.41
N ALA A 84 -4.23 -9.29 8.68
CA ALA A 84 -4.14 -9.12 7.23
C ALA A 84 -3.04 -8.11 6.85
N ALA A 85 -2.94 -7.00 7.57
CA ALA A 85 -1.87 -6.03 7.34
C ALA A 85 -0.48 -6.60 7.65
N ALA A 86 -0.32 -7.38 8.72
CA ALA A 86 0.94 -8.06 9.03
C ALA A 86 1.33 -9.05 7.92
N LEU A 87 0.39 -9.83 7.41
CA LEU A 87 0.62 -10.73 6.28
C LEU A 87 1.06 -9.96 5.03
N ALA A 88 0.35 -8.88 4.68
CA ALA A 88 0.73 -8.04 3.55
C ALA A 88 2.13 -7.44 3.70
N VAL A 89 2.49 -6.94 4.89
CA VAL A 89 3.84 -6.41 5.17
C VAL A 89 4.90 -7.49 4.92
N VAL A 90 4.71 -8.70 5.45
CA VAL A 90 5.64 -9.82 5.25
C VAL A 90 5.80 -10.15 3.77
N LEU A 91 4.70 -10.18 3.01
CA LEU A 91 4.73 -10.46 1.57
C LEU A 91 5.42 -9.33 0.76
N HIS A 92 5.44 -8.09 1.26
CA HIS A 92 6.13 -6.97 0.61
C HIS A 92 7.64 -6.94 0.87
N LEU A 93 8.12 -7.54 1.97
CA LEU A 93 9.55 -7.56 2.32
C LEU A 93 10.46 -8.09 1.19
N PRO A 94 10.15 -9.21 0.52
CA PRO A 94 11.02 -9.72 -0.54
C PRO A 94 10.87 -8.96 -1.87
N ILE A 95 9.82 -8.15 -2.06
CA ILE A 95 9.54 -7.53 -3.38
C ILE A 95 10.67 -6.61 -3.84
N ALA A 96 11.20 -5.74 -2.97
CA ALA A 96 12.28 -4.83 -3.32
C ALA A 96 13.56 -5.58 -3.77
N PRO A 97 14.14 -6.49 -2.97
CA PRO A 97 15.36 -7.19 -3.38
C PRO A 97 15.14 -8.05 -4.63
N LEU A 98 13.95 -8.64 -4.81
CA LEU A 98 13.65 -9.42 -6.00
C LEU A 98 13.54 -8.57 -7.28
N ARG A 99 12.86 -7.41 -7.21
CA ARG A 99 12.78 -6.49 -8.34
C ARG A 99 14.14 -5.87 -8.68
N ILE A 100 14.98 -5.60 -7.67
CA ILE A 100 16.35 -5.13 -7.88
C ILE A 100 17.20 -6.24 -8.51
N ALA A 101 17.12 -7.48 -8.02
CA ALA A 101 17.83 -8.62 -8.61
C ALA A 101 17.42 -8.86 -10.08
N ALA A 102 16.15 -8.63 -10.40
CA ALA A 102 15.63 -8.73 -11.76
C ALA A 102 16.22 -7.70 -12.73
N MET A 103 16.93 -6.66 -12.26
CA MET A 103 17.68 -5.75 -13.16
C MET A 103 18.69 -6.47 -14.05
N GLY A 104 19.21 -7.63 -13.60
CA GLY A 104 20.20 -8.42 -14.31
C GLY A 104 19.62 -9.40 -15.33
N PHE A 105 18.33 -9.30 -15.66
CA PHE A 105 17.69 -10.21 -16.63
C PHE A 105 18.39 -10.16 -18.00
N THR A 106 18.51 -11.32 -18.63
CA THR A 106 19.22 -11.51 -19.91
C THR A 106 18.28 -11.74 -21.09
N GLU A 107 16.99 -11.94 -20.81
CA GLU A 107 15.93 -12.09 -21.78
C GLU A 107 15.60 -10.77 -22.49
N ASP A 108 14.78 -10.81 -23.55
CA ASP A 108 14.40 -9.62 -24.32
C ASP A 108 13.53 -8.66 -23.51
N ARG A 109 12.70 -9.21 -22.61
CA ARG A 109 11.79 -8.46 -21.74
C ARG A 109 11.81 -8.97 -20.31
N LEU A 110 11.51 -8.06 -19.38
CA LEU A 110 11.42 -8.37 -17.96
C LEU A 110 10.35 -9.42 -17.66
N GLY A 111 9.22 -9.38 -18.40
CA GLY A 111 8.15 -10.37 -18.33
C GLY A 111 8.54 -11.79 -18.76
N ASP A 112 9.70 -11.99 -19.39
CA ASP A 112 10.21 -13.31 -19.75
C ASP A 112 11.05 -13.93 -18.62
N ASN A 113 11.48 -13.12 -17.65
CA ASN A 113 12.31 -13.56 -16.55
C ASN A 113 11.50 -14.40 -15.54
N ALA A 114 11.80 -15.71 -15.45
CA ALA A 114 11.03 -16.64 -14.62
C ALA A 114 10.96 -16.25 -13.13
N ALA A 115 12.04 -15.66 -12.58
CA ALA A 115 12.02 -15.18 -11.20
C ALA A 115 11.08 -13.97 -11.04
N TYR A 116 11.10 -13.03 -11.99
CA TYR A 116 10.18 -11.90 -11.99
C TYR A 116 8.71 -12.35 -12.10
N VAL A 117 8.41 -13.23 -13.05
CA VAL A 117 7.05 -13.77 -13.29
C VAL A 117 6.51 -14.52 -12.08
N LEU A 118 7.36 -15.26 -11.37
CA LEU A 118 6.94 -16.00 -10.17
C LEU A 118 6.49 -15.08 -9.02
N TRP A 119 7.16 -13.93 -8.88
CA TRP A 119 6.95 -13.03 -7.75
C TRP A 119 5.96 -11.90 -8.02
N ASP A 120 5.70 -11.56 -9.29
CA ASP A 120 4.74 -10.52 -9.64
C ASP A 120 3.32 -10.79 -9.11
N PRO A 121 2.76 -12.03 -9.19
CA PRO A 121 1.48 -12.37 -8.57
C PRO A 121 1.48 -12.18 -7.06
N VAL A 122 2.60 -12.45 -6.37
CA VAL A 122 2.72 -12.27 -4.92
C VAL A 122 2.60 -10.79 -4.56
N GLY A 123 3.18 -9.90 -5.37
CA GLY A 123 3.01 -8.45 -5.22
C GLY A 123 1.55 -8.01 -5.35
N TYR A 124 0.84 -8.52 -6.36
CA TYR A 124 -0.60 -8.24 -6.50
C TYR A 124 -1.42 -8.76 -5.34
N ILE A 125 -1.18 -9.98 -4.89
CA ILE A 125 -1.86 -10.58 -3.73
C ILE A 125 -1.60 -9.73 -2.48
N ALA A 126 -0.36 -9.33 -2.24
CA ALA A 126 0.00 -8.50 -1.11
C ALA A 126 -0.70 -7.13 -1.15
N ASN A 127 -0.81 -6.53 -2.34
CA ASN A 127 -1.58 -5.29 -2.56
C ASN A 127 -3.06 -5.48 -2.17
N TYR A 128 -3.71 -6.53 -2.65
CA TYR A 128 -5.12 -6.79 -2.34
C TYR A 128 -5.36 -7.06 -0.86
N ILE A 129 -4.46 -7.81 -0.21
CA ILE A 129 -4.54 -8.06 1.24
C ILE A 129 -4.43 -6.74 2.02
N ILE A 130 -3.55 -5.81 1.63
CA ILE A 130 -3.43 -4.52 2.34
C ILE A 130 -4.64 -3.61 2.13
N ILE A 131 -5.27 -3.68 0.96
CA ILE A 131 -6.48 -2.90 0.67
C ILE A 131 -7.63 -3.47 1.51
N ALA A 132 -7.78 -4.79 1.55
CA ALA A 132 -8.77 -5.47 2.38
C ALA A 132 -8.55 -5.17 3.88
N SER A 133 -7.30 -5.19 4.37
CA SER A 133 -6.99 -4.84 5.76
C SER A 133 -7.37 -3.40 6.11
N THR A 134 -7.19 -2.47 5.16
CA THR A 134 -7.60 -1.07 5.31
C THR A 134 -9.12 -0.93 5.39
N ILE A 135 -9.88 -1.69 4.59
CA ILE A 135 -11.35 -1.73 4.68
C ILE A 135 -11.79 -2.25 6.04
N LEU A 136 -11.19 -3.35 6.52
CA LEU A 136 -11.48 -3.92 7.85
C LEU A 136 -11.19 -2.92 8.98
N LEU A 137 -10.10 -2.15 8.87
CA LEU A 137 -9.79 -1.07 9.80
C LEU A 137 -10.86 0.04 9.75
N CYS A 138 -11.33 0.42 8.57
CA CYS A 138 -12.39 1.42 8.42
C CYS A 138 -13.71 0.94 9.05
N VAL A 139 -14.03 -0.35 8.91
CA VAL A 139 -15.18 -0.98 9.60
C VAL A 139 -14.97 -0.92 11.11
N ALA A 140 -13.78 -1.27 11.62
CA ALA A 140 -13.45 -1.17 13.05
C ALA A 140 -13.64 0.25 13.59
N VAL A 141 -13.21 1.28 12.85
CA VAL A 141 -13.43 2.69 13.19
C VAL A 141 -14.92 3.03 13.20
N PHE A 142 -15.68 2.57 12.20
CA PHE A 142 -17.11 2.81 12.08
C PHE A 142 -17.93 2.23 13.23
N VAL A 143 -17.61 1.00 13.65
CA VAL A 143 -18.36 0.33 14.72
C VAL A 143 -17.85 0.70 16.12
N GLY A 144 -16.57 1.04 16.27
CA GLY A 144 -15.91 1.23 17.56
C GLY A 144 -15.81 2.66 18.04
N THR A 145 -15.89 3.66 17.16
CA THR A 145 -15.54 5.05 17.51
C THR A 145 -16.65 6.05 17.21
N ALA A 146 -16.53 7.26 17.76
CA ALA A 146 -17.37 8.40 17.41
C ALA A 146 -17.16 8.90 15.96
N HIS A 147 -16.04 8.53 15.32
CA HIS A 147 -15.64 8.99 13.99
C HIS A 147 -16.23 8.16 12.85
N LYS A 148 -17.50 7.76 12.99
CA LYS A 148 -18.18 6.84 12.06
C LYS A 148 -18.18 7.32 10.61
N ARG A 149 -18.41 8.62 10.40
CA ARG A 149 -18.43 9.23 9.05
C ARG A 149 -17.07 9.13 8.35
N ALA A 150 -15.98 9.35 9.08
CA ALA A 150 -14.64 9.25 8.52
C ALA A 150 -14.31 7.80 8.11
N GLY A 151 -14.63 6.83 8.98
CA GLY A 151 -14.50 5.40 8.65
C GLY A 151 -15.33 5.00 7.43
N MET A 152 -16.57 5.49 7.33
CA MET A 152 -17.45 5.18 6.18
C MET A 152 -16.93 5.77 4.86
N VAL A 153 -16.53 7.04 4.85
CA VAL A 153 -16.04 7.70 3.63
C VAL A 153 -14.74 7.07 3.15
N ILE A 154 -13.76 6.90 4.05
CA ILE A 154 -12.46 6.32 3.68
C ILE A 154 -12.63 4.85 3.29
N GLY A 155 -13.45 4.09 4.04
CA GLY A 155 -13.75 2.70 3.72
C GLY A 155 -14.44 2.54 2.37
N GLY A 156 -15.42 3.40 2.06
CA GLY A 156 -16.12 3.41 0.78
C GLY A 156 -15.18 3.71 -0.40
N LEU A 157 -14.34 4.74 -0.29
CA LEU A 157 -13.34 5.05 -1.33
C LEU A 157 -12.32 3.92 -1.50
N THR A 158 -11.90 3.29 -0.41
CA THR A 158 -10.98 2.14 -0.44
C THR A 158 -11.64 0.91 -1.08
N ALA A 159 -12.94 0.68 -0.84
CA ALA A 159 -13.70 -0.40 -1.48
C ALA A 159 -13.88 -0.15 -2.98
N VAL A 160 -14.17 1.08 -3.41
CA VAL A 160 -14.21 1.45 -4.83
C VAL A 160 -12.85 1.18 -5.48
N TYR A 161 -11.75 1.55 -4.82
CA TYR A 161 -10.40 1.25 -5.29
C TYR A 161 -10.17 -0.26 -5.43
N LEU A 162 -10.58 -1.06 -4.44
CA LEU A 162 -10.47 -2.53 -4.50
C LEU A 162 -11.22 -3.09 -5.71
N VAL A 163 -12.48 -2.69 -5.91
CA VAL A 163 -13.33 -3.15 -7.02
C VAL A 163 -12.73 -2.76 -8.36
N ALA A 164 -12.28 -1.51 -8.50
CA ALA A 164 -11.64 -1.05 -9.72
C ALA A 164 -10.32 -1.79 -10.00
N GLY A 165 -9.53 -2.11 -8.97
CA GLY A 165 -8.32 -2.93 -9.12
C GLY A 165 -8.63 -4.36 -9.56
N LEU A 166 -9.65 -5.00 -8.95
CA LEU A 166 -10.12 -6.33 -9.35
C LEU A 166 -10.69 -6.34 -10.77
N ALA A 167 -11.30 -5.24 -11.22
CA ALA A 167 -11.76 -5.04 -12.58
C ALA A 167 -10.61 -4.68 -13.56
N GLN A 168 -9.35 -4.72 -13.10
CA GLN A 168 -8.15 -4.38 -13.87
C GLN A 168 -8.21 -2.97 -14.48
N LEU A 169 -8.95 -2.06 -13.85
CA LEU A 169 -8.97 -0.67 -14.27
C LEU A 169 -7.61 -0.04 -13.94
N PRO A 170 -7.07 0.81 -14.83
CA PRO A 170 -5.80 1.47 -14.62
C PRO A 170 -5.95 2.48 -13.48
N LEU A 171 -5.65 2.04 -12.27
CA LEU A 171 -5.62 2.88 -11.08
C LEU A 171 -4.18 3.18 -10.72
N PRO A 172 -3.79 4.47 -10.71
CA PRO A 172 -2.44 4.83 -10.32
C PRO A 172 -2.18 4.44 -8.85
N PRO A 173 -1.04 3.82 -8.53
CA PRO A 173 -0.71 3.42 -7.15
C PRO A 173 -0.73 4.57 -6.14
N PHE A 174 -0.52 5.81 -6.59
CA PHE A 174 -0.55 6.99 -5.73
C PHE A 174 -1.94 7.29 -5.14
N VAL A 175 -3.01 6.77 -5.73
CA VAL A 175 -4.37 6.94 -5.19
C VAL A 175 -4.49 6.26 -3.83
N ILE A 176 -3.83 5.10 -3.64
CA ILE A 176 -3.74 4.44 -2.34
C ILE A 176 -3.01 5.31 -1.32
N SER A 177 -1.96 6.02 -1.75
CA SER A 177 -1.19 6.89 -0.87
C SER A 177 -2.02 8.04 -0.29
N PHE A 178 -2.96 8.60 -1.08
CA PHE A 178 -3.91 9.60 -0.58
C PHE A 178 -4.91 9.03 0.44
N LEU A 179 -5.34 7.77 0.25
CA LEU A 179 -6.23 7.08 1.21
C LEU A 179 -5.53 6.85 2.55
N TRP A 180 -4.25 6.45 2.53
CA TRP A 180 -3.46 6.30 3.76
C TRP A 180 -3.20 7.64 4.46
N ALA A 181 -2.96 8.71 3.70
CA ALA A 181 -2.82 10.06 4.27
C ALA A 181 -4.12 10.49 4.98
N ALA A 182 -5.29 10.28 4.36
CA ALA A 182 -6.58 10.56 4.99
C ALA A 182 -6.77 9.77 6.29
N LEU A 183 -6.40 8.48 6.29
CA LEU A 183 -6.50 7.62 7.46
C LEU A 183 -5.53 8.08 8.58
N GLY A 184 -4.31 8.47 8.23
CA GLY A 184 -3.33 9.05 9.14
C GLY A 184 -3.79 10.37 9.76
N ILE A 185 -4.39 11.26 8.96
CA ILE A 185 -4.92 12.55 9.43
C ILE A 185 -6.08 12.32 10.41
N VAL A 186 -7.02 11.42 10.09
CA VAL A 186 -8.13 11.08 10.98
C VAL A 186 -7.62 10.48 12.28
N TRP A 187 -6.60 9.63 12.21
CA TRP A 187 -5.98 9.04 13.39
C TRP A 187 -5.29 10.08 14.29
N LEU A 188 -4.43 10.92 13.70
CA LEU A 188 -3.71 11.99 14.41
C LEU A 188 -4.65 13.02 15.03
N ARG A 189 -5.79 13.29 14.40
CA ARG A 189 -6.74 14.31 14.86
C ARG A 189 -7.70 13.84 15.94
N GLY A 190 -7.89 12.54 16.20
CA GLY A 190 -9.01 12.22 17.07
C GLY A 190 -9.32 10.79 17.51
N ILE A 191 -8.50 9.76 17.25
CA ILE A 191 -8.68 8.49 18.01
C ILE A 191 -7.97 8.60 19.37
N ARG A 192 -8.20 9.69 20.10
CA ARG A 192 -8.02 9.65 21.56
C ARG A 192 -9.25 8.96 22.09
N VAL A 193 -9.07 7.74 22.59
CA VAL A 193 -10.05 7.09 23.45
C VAL A 193 -10.27 8.06 24.61
N ASP A 194 -11.43 8.70 24.66
CA ASP A 194 -11.90 9.33 25.88
C ASP A 194 -12.03 8.20 26.89
N ARG A 195 -10.97 7.95 27.65
CA ARG A 195 -11.05 7.08 28.81
C ARG A 195 -12.05 7.78 29.75
N PRO A 196 -13.09 7.10 30.24
CA PRO A 196 -13.89 7.65 31.32
C PRO A 196 -12.91 8.02 32.44
N GLN A 197 -12.92 9.30 32.84
CA GLN A 197 -12.14 9.73 33.99
C GLN A 197 -12.70 9.02 35.24
N PRO A 198 -11.83 8.51 36.12
CA PRO A 198 -12.25 7.88 37.37
C PRO A 198 -12.96 8.86 38.30
#